data_AF-A0AAV4VGU6-F1
#
_entry.id   AF-A0AAV4VGU6-F1
#
_cell.length_a   1.000
_cell.length_b   1.000
_cell.length_c   1.000
_cell.angle_alpha   90.00
_cell.angle_beta   90.00
_cell.angle_gamma   90.00
#
_symmetry.space_group_name_H-M   'P 1'
#
loop_
_entity.id
_entity.type
_entity.pdbx_description
1 polymer ?
#
loop_
_entity_poly.entity_id
_entity_poly.type
_entity_poly.pdbx_seq_one_letter_code
_entity_poly.pdbx_strand_id
1 'polypeptide(L)' 'MLELKRSLDAKGHGLLEMPSGTGKTLSLLSLIVAYHKAHPAEITKLIYCSRTIPEIEKVLQELRRLNYIEEQITPSK' A
#
# COMPACT_ATOMS: atom_id res chain seq x y z
N MET A 1 5.67 -2.79 9.74
CA MET A 1 5.28 -3.32 8.42
C MET A 1 5.97 -4.64 8.05
N LEU A 2 6.87 -5.17 8.89
CA LEU A 2 7.59 -6.42 8.63
C LEU A 2 6.64 -7.62 8.44
N GLU A 3 5.60 -7.74 9.28
CA GLU A 3 4.65 -8.86 9.21
C GLU A 3 3.83 -8.87 7.91
N LEU A 4 3.43 -7.70 7.41
CA LEU A 4 2.76 -7.61 6.11
C LEU A 4 3.70 -8.03 4.97
N LYS A 5 4.97 -7.60 5.00
CA LYS A 5 5.98 -8.00 4.01
C LYS A 5 6.22 -9.51 4.03
N ARG A 6 6.38 -10.11 5.22
CA ARG A 6 6.49 -11.57 5.39
C ARG A 6 5.29 -12.32 4.82
N SER A 7 4.08 -11.79 5.02
CA SER A 7 2.86 -12.39 4.48
C SER A 7 2.81 -12.33 2.95
N LEU A 8 3.27 -11.21 2.35
CA LEU A 8 3.38 -11.06 0.90
C LEU A 8 4.45 -12.01 0.31
N ASP A 9 5.63 -12.09 0.91
CA ASP A 9 6.70 -13.00 0.48
C ASP A 9 6.24 -14.47 0.48
N ALA A 10 5.49 -14.86 1.51
CA ALA A 10 4.96 -16.21 1.66
C ALA A 10 3.81 -16.53 0.69
N LYS A 11 3.31 -15.53 -0.06
CA LYS A 11 2.16 -15.66 -0.98
C LYS A 11 0.91 -16.22 -0.29
N GLY A 12 0.76 -15.92 1.00
CA GLY A 12 -0.30 -16.44 1.86
C GLY A 12 -1.30 -15.37 2.30
N HIS A 13 -2.27 -15.80 3.10
CA HIS A 13 -3.21 -14.90 3.76
C HIS A 13 -2.67 -14.48 5.13
N GLY A 14 -2.94 -13.24 5.53
CA GLY A 14 -2.57 -12.71 6.83
C GLY A 14 -3.72 -11.94 7.45
N LEU A 15 -3.84 -12.03 8.77
CA LEU A 15 -4.73 -11.18 9.56
C LEU A 15 -3.87 -10.14 10.27
N LEU A 16 -4.11 -8.87 9.98
CA LEU A 16 -3.34 -7.76 10.55
C LEU A 16 -4.25 -6.86 11.37
N GLU A 17 -4.07 -6.87 12.68
CA GLU A 17 -4.69 -5.87 13.55
C GLU A 17 -3.79 -4.63 13.61
N MET A 18 -4.38 -3.46 13.39
CA MET A 18 -3.67 -2.19 13.50
C MET A 18 -4.51 -1.20 14.30
N PRO A 19 -3.96 -0.51 15.32
CA PRO A 19 -4.69 0.43 16.19
C PRO A 19 -5.13 1.70 15.45
N SER A 20 -6.24 2.35 15.85
CA SER A 20 -6.75 3.57 15.18
C SER A 20 -5.76 4.75 15.25
N GLY A 21 -5.83 5.66 14.28
CA GLY A 21 -5.01 6.89 14.26
C GLY A 21 -3.55 6.76 13.82
N THR A 22 -3.08 5.59 13.40
CA THR A 22 -1.64 5.32 13.14
C THR A 22 -1.20 5.36 11.67
N GLY A 23 -1.94 6.03 10.79
CA GLY A 23 -1.54 6.14 9.37
C GLY A 23 -1.54 4.79 8.62
N LYS A 24 -2.41 3.88 9.05
CA LYS A 24 -2.54 2.49 8.57
C LYS A 24 -2.66 2.38 7.06
N THR A 25 -3.54 3.18 6.50
CA THR A 25 -3.82 3.19 5.06
C THR A 25 -2.58 3.59 4.27
N LEU A 26 -1.96 4.72 4.62
CA LEU A 26 -0.79 5.22 3.92
C LEU A 26 0.39 4.23 4.04
N SER A 27 0.64 3.71 5.25
CA SER A 27 1.71 2.72 5.47
C SER A 27 1.50 1.45 4.63
N LEU A 28 0.26 0.95 4.57
CA LEU A 28 -0.09 -0.22 3.79
C LEU A 28 0.07 0.03 2.28
N LEU A 29 -0.43 1.17 1.78
CA LEU A 29 -0.24 1.56 0.37
C LEU A 29 1.24 1.73 0.02
N SER A 30 2.03 2.40 0.86
CA SER A 30 3.47 2.58 0.66
C SER A 30 4.20 1.26 0.51
N LEU A 31 3.93 0.30 1.40
CA LEU A 31 4.59 -1.01 1.33
C LEU A 31 4.21 -1.75 0.04
N ILE A 32 2.93 -1.77 -0.32
CA ILE A 32 2.47 -2.52 -1.49
C ILE A 32 3.02 -1.91 -2.78
N VAL A 33 3.04 -0.59 -2.91
CA VAL A 33 3.61 0.09 -4.08
C VAL A 33 5.12 -0.19 -4.20
N ALA A 34 5.85 -0.09 -3.08
CA ALA A 34 7.28 -0.43 -3.07
C ALA A 34 7.53 -1.91 -3.43
N TYR A 35 6.71 -2.83 -2.90
CA TYR A 35 6.81 -4.25 -3.19
C TYR A 35 6.49 -4.55 -4.66
N HIS A 36 5.46 -3.90 -5.22
CA HIS A 36 5.10 -4.02 -6.64
C HIS A 36 6.26 -3.59 -7.56
N LYS A 37 6.94 -2.49 -7.24
CA LYS A 37 8.10 -2.00 -8.00
C LYS A 37 9.32 -2.93 -7.88
N ALA A 38 9.54 -3.53 -6.72
CA ALA A 38 10.63 -4.47 -6.50
C ALA A 38 10.36 -5.86 -7.13
N HIS A 39 9.09 -6.26 -7.24
CA HIS A 39 8.65 -7.57 -7.71
C HIS A 39 7.54 -7.48 -8.77
N PRO A 40 7.78 -6.82 -9.93
CA PRO A 40 6.73 -6.55 -10.92
C PRO A 40 6.15 -7.82 -11.57
N ALA A 41 6.91 -8.92 -11.57
CA ALA A 41 6.45 -10.21 -12.08
C ALA A 41 5.56 -10.98 -11.08
N GLU A 42 5.59 -10.64 -9.79
CA GLU A 42 4.89 -11.40 -8.74
C GLU A 42 3.57 -10.77 -8.32
N ILE A 43 3.52 -9.43 -8.26
CA ILE A 43 2.31 -8.69 -7.96
C ILE A 43 2.04 -7.76 -9.14
N THR A 44 0.86 -7.86 -9.75
CA THR A 44 0.47 -7.01 -10.89
C THR A 44 -0.61 -6.00 -10.56
N LYS A 45 -1.43 -6.27 -9.54
CA LYS A 45 -2.57 -5.43 -9.16
C LYS A 45 -2.84 -5.50 -7.66
N LEU A 46 -3.11 -4.33 -7.08
CA LEU A 46 -3.66 -4.20 -5.73
C LEU A 46 -5.19 -4.05 -5.80
N ILE A 47 -5.91 -4.90 -5.09
CA ILE A 47 -7.36 -4.74 -4.85
C ILE A 47 -7.55 -4.28 -3.40
N TYR A 48 -8.05 -3.06 -3.22
CA TYR A 48 -8.29 -2.48 -1.90
C TYR A 48 -9.81 -2.37 -1.65
N CYS A 49 -10.30 -3.13 -0.68
CA CYS A 49 -11.71 -3.14 -0.30
C CYS A 49 -11.94 -2.25 0.93
N SER A 50 -12.97 -1.41 0.91
CA SER A 50 -13.38 -0.58 2.05
C SER A 50 -14.89 -0.70 2.27
N ARG A 51 -15.35 -0.36 3.47
CA ARG A 51 -16.76 -0.55 3.84
C ARG A 51 -17.65 0.56 3.31
N THR A 52 -17.13 1.78 3.22
CA THR A 52 -17.90 2.97 2.86
C THR A 52 -17.24 3.77 1.74
N ILE A 53 -18.03 4.52 0.97
CA ILE A 53 -17.53 5.39 -0.11
C ILE A 53 -16.55 6.47 0.42
N PRO A 54 -16.83 7.17 1.55
CA PRO A 54 -15.89 8.15 2.09
C PRO A 54 -14.53 7.55 2.49
N GLU A 55 -14.46 6.27 2.88
CA GLU A 55 -13.19 5.58 3.09
C GLU A 55 -12.42 5.40 1.77
N ILE A 56 -13.10 5.00 0.70
CA ILE A 56 -12.50 4.85 -0.64
C ILE A 56 -11.95 6.18 -1.13
N GLU A 57 -12.70 7.27 -0.99
CA GLU A 57 -12.24 8.60 -1.40
C GLU A 57 -10.96 9.02 -0.67
N LYS A 58 -10.89 8.79 0.65
CA LYS A 58 -9.68 9.05 1.45
C LYS A 58 -8.49 8.21 0.97
N VAL A 59 -8.71 6.93 0.69
CA VAL A 59 -7.65 6.03 0.18
C VAL A 59 -7.12 6.53 -1.17
N LEU A 60 -8.00 6.95 -2.07
CA LEU A 60 -7.61 7.50 -3.37
C LEU A 60 -6.83 8.80 -3.24
N GLN A 61 -7.19 9.68 -2.30
CA GLN A 61 -6.43 10.90 -2.01
C GLN A 61 -5.03 10.58 -1.49
N GLU A 62 -4.90 9.66 -0.53
CA GLU A 62 -3.60 9.22 0.00
C GLU A 62 -2.74 8.57 -1.08
N LEU A 63 -3.32 7.75 -1.96
CA LEU A 63 -2.60 7.13 -3.07
C LEU A 63 -2.06 8.16 -4.06
N ARG A 64 -2.86 9.17 -4.43
CA ARG A 64 -2.39 10.27 -5.31
C ARG A 64 -1.25 11.04 -4.67
N ARG A 65 -1.35 11.31 -3.37
CA ARG A 65 -0.29 11.98 -2.61
C ARG A 65 0.98 11.15 -2.58
N LEU A 66 0.86 9.83 -2.38
CA LEU A 66 1.99 8.91 -2.38
C LEU A 66 2.71 8.91 -3.73
N ASN A 67 1.97 8.79 -4.83
CA ASN A 67 2.54 8.82 -6.18
C ASN A 67 3.25 10.16 -6.46
N TYR A 68 2.65 11.28 -6.07
CA TYR A 68 3.28 12.59 -6.20
C TYR A 68 4.60 12.67 -5.42
N ILE A 69 4.63 12.18 -4.17
CA ILE A 69 5.86 12.16 -3.37
C ILE A 69 6.92 11.25 -4.01
N GLU A 70 6.52 10.08 -4.53
CA GLU A 70 7.44 9.18 -5.22
C GLU A 70 8.06 9.82 -6.47
N GLU A 71 7.28 10.54 -7.28
CA GLU A 71 7.77 11.28 -8.46
C GLU A 71 8.81 12.35 -8.09
N GLN A 72 8.64 13.00 -6.93
CA GLN A 72 9.58 14.02 -6.44
C GLN A 72 10.88 13.41 -5.89
N ILE A 73 10.80 12.24 -5.23
CA ILE A 73 11.96 11.57 -4.62
C ILE A 73 12.76 10.76 -5.66
N THR A 74 12.09 10.28 -6.71
CA THR A 74 12.71 9.57 -7.83
C THR A 74 12.61 10.44 -9.08
N PRO A 75 13.31 11.60 -9.16
CA PRO A 75 13.40 12.32 -10.41
C PRO A 75 14.04 11.37 -11.42
N SER A 76 13.30 11.11 -12.50
CA SER A 76 13.61 10.15 -13.55
C SER A 76 15.12 9.96 -13.76
N LYS A 77 15.58 8.73 -13.60
CA LYS A 77 16.71 8.26 -14.41
C LYS A 77 16.31 8.26 -15.87
#